data_AF-A0A2P4QJK0-F1
#
_entry.id   AF-A0A2P4QJK0-F1
#
_cell.length_a   1.000
_cell.length_b   1.000
_cell.length_c   1.000
_cell.angle_alpha   90.00
_cell.angle_beta   90.00
_cell.angle_gamma   90.00
#
_symmetry.space_group_name_H-M   'P 1'
#
loop_
_entity.id
_entity.type
_entity.pdbx_description
1 polymer ?
#
loop_
_entity_poly.entity_id
_entity_poly.type
_entity_poly.pdbx_seq_one_letter_code
_entity_poly.pdbx_strand_id
1 'polypeptide(L)'
;LKPTLVDCCINSCVAFTGELINKNICPECKEPRYKVDEESQISRKKAAYWSLIDSFQTQYKDKTRAEILRYRYNYTSTYEYTLGNQIGDVFDGLQYKTLATSGFFSDCRDIALMASIDGYQIFRQKRDDC
;
A
#
# COMPACT_ATOMS: atom_id res chain seq x y z
N LEU A 1 0.00 4.77 -16.77
CA LEU A 1 -1.05 4.53 -15.76
C LEU A 1 -1.71 5.86 -15.45
N LYS A 2 -3.05 5.92 -15.42
CA LYS A 2 -3.78 7.13 -15.02
C LYS A 2 -4.29 6.94 -13.59
N PRO A 3 -4.19 7.94 -12.71
CA PRO A 3 -4.73 7.83 -11.37
C PRO A 3 -6.26 7.89 -11.39
N THR A 4 -6.88 7.12 -10.49
CA THR A 4 -8.29 7.30 -10.15
C THR A 4 -8.37 8.31 -9.02
N LEU A 5 -9.24 9.32 -9.16
CA LEU A 5 -9.50 10.25 -8.07
C LEU A 5 -10.51 9.63 -7.11
N VAL A 6 -10.09 9.47 -5.87
CA VAL A 6 -10.88 8.88 -4.79
C VAL A 6 -11.30 9.98 -3.83
N ASP A 7 -12.58 10.04 -3.50
CA ASP A 7 -13.07 10.97 -2.50
C ASP A 7 -12.55 10.60 -1.11
N CYS A 8 -12.10 11.60 -0.37
CA CYS A 8 -11.59 11.43 0.98
C CYS A 8 -12.27 12.40 1.94
N CYS A 9 -12.26 12.06 3.23
CA CYS A 9 -12.61 13.02 4.26
C CYS A 9 -11.68 14.25 4.16
N ILE A 10 -12.22 15.46 4.40
CA ILE A 10 -11.44 16.71 4.39
C ILE A 10 -10.22 16.64 5.33
N ASN A 11 -10.40 15.98 6.48
CA ASN A 11 -9.37 15.75 7.50
C ASN A 11 -8.51 14.50 7.24
N SER A 12 -8.60 13.89 6.05
CA SER A 12 -7.88 12.68 5.66
C SER A 12 -8.11 11.44 6.54
N CYS A 13 -9.16 11.41 7.36
CA CYS A 13 -9.43 10.26 8.25
C CYS A 13 -9.68 8.97 7.47
N VAL A 14 -10.44 9.06 6.37
CA VAL A 14 -10.83 7.91 5.54
C VAL A 14 -10.84 8.29 4.06
N ALA A 15 -10.63 7.28 3.21
CA ALA A 15 -11.06 7.30 1.82
C ALA A 15 -12.46 6.69 1.73
N PHE A 16 -13.36 7.29 0.95
CA PHE A 16 -14.70 6.78 0.72
C PHE A 16 -14.69 5.71 -0.37
N THR A 17 -14.11 4.55 -0.04
CA THR A 17 -14.00 3.36 -0.90
C THR A 17 -14.57 2.14 -0.17
N GLY A 18 -14.75 1.03 -0.89
CA GLY A 18 -15.23 -0.23 -0.29
C GLY A 18 -16.55 -0.04 0.46
N GLU A 19 -16.58 -0.42 1.73
CA GLU A 19 -17.76 -0.29 2.60
C GLU A 19 -18.19 1.15 2.85
N LEU A 20 -17.29 2.13 2.67
CA LEU A 20 -17.56 3.55 2.86
C LEU A 20 -18.03 4.24 1.58
N ILE A 21 -18.13 3.53 0.45
CA ILE A 21 -18.42 4.15 -0.87
C ILE A 21 -19.76 4.91 -0.89
N ASN A 22 -20.77 4.42 -0.17
CA ASN A 22 -22.11 5.00 -0.10
C ASN A 22 -22.31 5.93 1.11
N LYS A 23 -21.24 6.26 1.85
CA LYS A 23 -21.32 7.16 3.01
C LYS A 23 -21.06 8.60 2.56
N ASN A 24 -21.91 9.51 3.06
CA ASN A 24 -21.80 10.95 2.82
C ASN A 24 -21.20 11.70 4.02
N ILE A 25 -21.01 11.01 5.15
CA ILE A 25 -20.46 11.56 6.39
C ILE A 25 -19.32 10.66 6.83
N CYS A 26 -18.19 11.26 7.21
CA CYS A 26 -17.05 10.53 7.73
C CYS A 26 -17.43 9.79 9.03
N PRO A 27 -17.20 8.47 9.15
CA PRO A 27 -17.52 7.74 10.37
C PRO A 27 -16.69 8.19 11.57
N GLU A 28 -15.46 8.68 11.34
CA GLU A 28 -14.52 9.11 12.38
C GLU A 28 -14.83 10.51 12.90
N CYS A 29 -14.72 11.53 12.05
CA CYS A 29 -14.81 12.94 12.46
C CYS A 29 -16.15 13.62 12.15
N LYS A 30 -17.12 12.89 11.59
CA LYS A 30 -18.47 13.38 11.25
C LYS A 30 -18.53 14.52 10.23
N GLU A 31 -17.40 14.90 9.63
CA GLU A 31 -17.38 15.87 8.53
C GLU A 31 -18.13 15.33 7.29
N PRO A 32 -18.92 16.18 6.61
CA PRO A 32 -19.56 15.79 5.35
C PRO A 32 -18.51 15.56 4.27
N ARG A 33 -18.75 14.57 3.41
CA ARG A 33 -17.95 14.22 2.23
C ARG A 33 -18.05 15.30 1.16
N TYR A 34 -19.25 15.81 0.94
CA TYR A 34 -19.58 16.75 -0.13
C TYR A 34 -19.73 18.17 0.39
N LYS A 35 -19.55 19.16 -0.49
CA LYS A 35 -19.88 20.55 -0.16
C LYS A 35 -21.40 20.69 -0.01
N VAL A 36 -21.82 21.44 0.99
CA VAL A 36 -23.21 21.85 1.17
C VAL A 36 -23.39 23.05 0.23
N ASP A 37 -24.39 23.01 -0.66
CA ASP A 37 -24.79 24.10 -1.59
C ASP A 37 -24.36 24.01 -3.07
N GLU A 38 -24.04 22.82 -3.59
CA GLU A 38 -23.87 22.62 -5.04
C GLU A 38 -24.95 21.64 -5.56
N GLU A 39 -25.61 21.96 -6.70
CA GLU A 39 -26.57 21.07 -7.38
C GLU A 39 -25.96 19.70 -7.74
N SER A 40 -24.63 19.63 -7.73
CA SER A 40 -23.85 18.42 -7.93
C SER A 40 -23.09 18.03 -6.65
N GLN A 41 -23.03 16.73 -6.36
CA GLN A 41 -22.31 16.18 -5.21
C GLN A 41 -20.78 16.25 -5.42
N ILE A 42 -20.21 17.44 -5.23
CA ILE A 42 -18.75 17.64 -5.36
C ILE A 42 -18.08 17.34 -4.04
N SER A 43 -17.16 16.37 -4.07
CA SER A 43 -16.37 15.99 -2.90
C SER A 43 -15.49 17.13 -2.43
N ARG A 44 -15.42 17.32 -1.11
CA ARG A 44 -14.59 18.35 -0.47
C ARG A 44 -13.10 18.05 -0.59
N LYS A 45 -12.71 16.78 -0.76
CA LYS A 45 -11.32 16.38 -0.95
C LYS A 45 -11.23 15.12 -1.81
N LYS A 46 -10.24 15.09 -2.69
CA LYS A 46 -9.91 13.91 -3.49
C LYS A 46 -8.42 13.58 -3.33
N ALA A 47 -8.09 12.30 -3.29
CA ALA A 47 -6.73 11.80 -3.37
C ALA A 47 -6.56 11.02 -4.68
N ALA A 48 -5.39 11.11 -5.28
CA ALA A 48 -5.04 10.30 -6.43
C ALA A 48 -4.64 8.89 -5.97
N TYR A 49 -5.29 7.87 -6.51
CA TYR A 49 -4.97 6.47 -6.29
C TYR A 49 -4.46 5.83 -7.58
N TRP A 50 -3.33 5.14 -7.49
CA TRP A 50 -2.82 4.31 -8.57
C TRP A 50 -3.10 2.85 -8.24
N SER A 51 -3.79 2.15 -9.16
CA SER A 51 -4.07 0.72 -9.02
C SER A 51 -2.76 -0.06 -8.89
N LEU A 52 -2.58 -0.72 -7.74
CA LEU A 52 -1.44 -1.62 -7.51
C LEU A 52 -1.45 -2.76 -8.54
N ILE A 53 -2.63 -3.32 -8.83
CA ILE A 53 -2.79 -4.40 -9.79
C ILE A 53 -2.32 -3.97 -11.18
N ASP A 54 -2.79 -2.82 -11.68
CA ASP A 54 -2.41 -2.33 -13.01
C ASP A 54 -0.92 -1.99 -13.06
N SER A 55 -0.38 -1.48 -11.95
CA SER A 55 1.04 -1.20 -11.80
C SER A 55 1.87 -2.47 -11.89
N PHE A 56 1.46 -3.55 -11.21
CA PHE A 56 2.12 -4.85 -11.31
C PHE A 56 1.97 -5.47 -12.69
N GLN A 57 0.77 -5.52 -13.26
CA GLN A 57 0.56 -6.03 -14.62
C GLN A 57 1.44 -5.29 -15.63
N THR A 58 1.60 -3.97 -15.48
CA THR A 58 2.50 -3.17 -16.32
C THR A 58 3.96 -3.59 -16.12
N GLN A 59 4.42 -3.79 -14.88
CA GLN A 59 5.78 -4.23 -14.61
C GLN A 59 6.05 -5.65 -15.13
N TYR A 60 5.11 -6.58 -15.01
CA TYR A 60 5.29 -7.96 -15.50
C TYR A 60 5.22 -8.09 -17.03
N LYS A 61 4.70 -7.08 -17.74
CA LYS A 61 4.78 -7.03 -19.21
C LYS A 61 6.19 -6.74 -19.72
N ASP A 62 7.02 -6.08 -18.92
CA ASP A 62 8.43 -5.87 -19.22
C ASP A 62 9.25 -7.07 -18.72
N LYS A 63 10.01 -7.70 -19.61
CA LYS A 63 10.76 -8.91 -19.30
C LYS A 63 11.80 -8.68 -18.20
N THR A 64 12.56 -7.60 -18.29
CA THR A 64 13.63 -7.27 -17.33
C THR A 64 13.05 -6.99 -15.95
N ARG A 65 11.95 -6.23 -15.88
CA ARG A 65 11.23 -5.96 -14.62
C ARG A 65 10.62 -7.23 -14.04
N ALA A 66 10.04 -8.10 -14.86
CA ALA A 66 9.48 -9.37 -14.42
C ALA A 66 10.56 -10.29 -13.80
N GLU A 67 11.78 -10.28 -14.35
CA GLU A 67 12.92 -11.01 -13.79
C GLU A 67 13.36 -10.44 -12.43
N ILE A 68 13.45 -9.11 -12.31
CA ILE A 68 13.76 -8.43 -11.03
C ILE A 68 12.71 -8.75 -9.96
N LEU A 69 11.43 -8.76 -10.31
CA LEU A 69 10.34 -9.05 -9.38
C LEU A 69 10.32 -10.48 -8.85
N ARG A 70 11.12 -11.39 -9.43
CA ARG A 70 11.36 -12.74 -8.86
C ARG A 70 12.36 -12.74 -7.70
N TYR A 71 12.90 -11.59 -7.32
CA TYR A 71 13.87 -11.45 -6.22
C TYR A 71 13.46 -12.22 -4.97
N ARG A 72 12.22 -12.04 -4.49
CA ARG A 72 11.69 -12.77 -3.32
C ARG A 72 11.89 -14.27 -3.47
N TYR A 73 11.38 -14.85 -4.55
CA TYR A 73 11.45 -16.29 -4.80
C TYR A 73 12.90 -16.77 -4.88
N ASN A 74 13.75 -16.04 -5.60
CA ASN A 74 15.16 -16.39 -5.76
C ASN A 74 15.88 -16.35 -4.41
N TYR A 75 15.65 -15.30 -3.62
CA TYR A 75 16.21 -15.12 -2.29
C TYR A 75 15.79 -16.25 -1.35
N THR A 76 14.49 -16.54 -1.28
CA THR A 76 13.95 -17.58 -0.36
C THR A 76 14.24 -19.01 -0.82
N SER A 77 14.74 -19.18 -2.05
CA SER A 77 15.19 -20.48 -2.57
C SER A 77 16.69 -20.73 -2.32
N THR A 78 17.42 -19.76 -1.75
CA THR A 78 18.83 -19.92 -1.44
C THR A 78 19.04 -20.87 -0.26
N TYR A 79 20.20 -21.54 -0.25
CA TYR A 79 20.57 -22.43 0.84
C TYR A 79 20.70 -21.66 2.16
N GLU A 80 21.28 -20.46 2.10
CA GLU A 80 21.49 -19.57 3.24
C GLU A 80 20.17 -19.18 3.91
N TYR A 81 19.14 -18.87 3.12
CA TYR A 81 17.80 -18.60 3.65
C TYR A 81 17.23 -19.82 4.39
N THR A 82 17.38 -21.03 3.82
CA THR A 82 16.86 -22.27 4.43
C THR A 82 17.55 -22.64 5.74
N LEU A 83 18.82 -22.27 5.92
CA LEU A 83 19.53 -22.44 7.19
C LEU A 83 18.96 -21.56 8.30
N GLY A 84 18.43 -20.38 7.95
CA GLY A 84 17.76 -19.47 8.88
C GLY A 84 18.66 -18.92 10.00
N ASN A 85 19.99 -18.99 9.84
CA ASN A 85 20.97 -18.59 10.84
C ASN A 85 21.43 -17.12 10.70
N GLN A 86 20.91 -16.40 9.71
CA GLN A 86 21.23 -15.01 9.43
C GLN A 86 19.99 -14.20 9.10
N ILE A 87 20.09 -12.88 9.31
CA ILE A 87 19.11 -11.91 8.83
C ILE A 87 19.81 -11.13 7.71
N GLY A 88 19.42 -11.40 6.47
CA GLY A 88 19.94 -10.72 5.28
C GLY A 88 18.89 -9.90 4.54
N ASP A 89 17.60 -10.20 4.70
CA ASP A 89 16.52 -9.50 4.03
C ASP A 89 15.24 -9.44 4.90
N VAL A 90 14.25 -8.67 4.47
CA VAL A 90 12.94 -8.59 5.14
C VAL A 90 12.20 -9.94 5.16
N PHE A 91 12.51 -10.83 4.21
CA PHE A 91 11.95 -12.19 4.16
C PHE A 91 12.46 -13.10 5.27
N ASP A 92 13.56 -12.78 5.96
CA ASP A 92 14.02 -13.56 7.11
C ASP A 92 13.17 -13.37 8.37
N GLY A 93 12.32 -12.33 8.36
CA GLY A 93 11.44 -11.99 9.45
C GLY A 93 10.44 -13.11 9.78
N LEU A 94 10.17 -13.28 11.08
CA LEU A 94 9.25 -14.29 11.60
C LEU A 94 7.89 -14.24 10.89
N GLN A 95 7.33 -13.05 10.68
CA GLN A 95 6.01 -12.90 10.07
C GLN A 95 5.95 -13.42 8.64
N TYR A 96 6.97 -13.13 7.83
CA TYR A 96 7.03 -13.65 6.47
C TYR A 96 7.15 -15.18 6.47
N LYS A 97 8.04 -15.73 7.32
CA LYS A 97 8.23 -17.19 7.46
C LYS A 97 6.95 -17.90 7.92
N THR A 98 6.20 -17.33 8.84
CA THR A 98 4.90 -17.86 9.29
C THR A 98 3.89 -17.91 8.14
N LEU A 99 3.78 -16.84 7.34
CA LEU A 99 2.90 -16.81 6.17
C LEU A 99 3.33 -17.84 5.11
N ALA A 100 4.62 -17.90 4.79
CA ALA A 100 5.15 -18.87 3.84
C ALA A 100 4.85 -20.32 4.26
N THR A 101 5.06 -20.64 5.54
CA THR A 101 4.75 -21.97 6.11
C THR A 101 3.25 -22.28 6.08
N SER A 102 2.40 -21.25 6.11
CA SER A 102 0.95 -21.39 6.02
C SER A 102 0.44 -21.57 4.57
N GLY A 103 1.35 -21.74 3.60
CA GLY A 103 1.01 -21.96 2.20
C GLY A 103 0.87 -20.69 1.36
N PHE A 104 1.16 -19.51 1.91
CA PHE A 104 1.22 -18.29 1.11
C PHE A 104 2.53 -18.22 0.32
N PHE A 105 2.47 -17.50 -0.80
CA PHE A 105 3.62 -17.19 -1.64
C PHE A 105 4.31 -18.38 -2.33
N SER A 106 3.55 -19.44 -2.63
CA SER A 106 4.03 -20.67 -3.26
C SER A 106 4.46 -20.50 -4.72
N ASP A 107 3.88 -19.53 -5.45
CA ASP A 107 4.25 -19.25 -6.84
C ASP A 107 5.47 -18.32 -6.87
N CYS A 108 6.38 -18.54 -7.82
CA CYS A 108 7.57 -17.70 -7.98
C CYS A 108 7.26 -16.24 -8.35
N ARG A 109 6.02 -15.95 -8.77
CA ARG A 109 5.50 -14.63 -9.12
C ARG A 109 4.69 -13.99 -7.99
N ASP A 110 4.48 -14.68 -6.87
CA ASP A 110 3.75 -14.08 -5.75
C ASP A 110 4.53 -12.89 -5.18
N ILE A 111 3.81 -11.82 -4.85
CA ILE A 111 4.36 -10.54 -4.39
C ILE A 111 4.01 -10.36 -2.92
N ALA A 112 5.03 -10.12 -2.09
CA ALA A 112 4.83 -9.69 -0.72
C ALA A 112 4.80 -8.15 -0.68
N LEU A 113 3.69 -7.58 -0.24
CA LEU A 113 3.55 -6.15 0.01
C LEU A 113 3.86 -5.84 1.47
N MET A 114 4.86 -4.99 1.70
CA MET A 114 5.19 -4.50 3.03
C MET A 114 4.97 -3.00 3.08
N ALA A 115 4.18 -2.55 4.05
CA ALA A 115 3.98 -1.13 4.33
C ALA A 115 4.71 -0.80 5.64
N SER A 116 5.66 0.13 5.55
CA SER A 116 6.23 0.80 6.72
C SER A 116 5.71 2.23 6.70
N ILE A 117 5.03 2.61 7.78
CA ILE A 117 4.48 3.95 7.96
C ILE A 117 5.29 4.56 9.08
N ASP A 118 5.81 5.78 8.90
CA ASP A 118 6.46 6.45 10.02
C ASP A 118 5.45 6.64 11.15
N GLY A 119 5.85 6.19 12.34
CA GLY A 119 5.13 6.43 13.57
C GLY A 119 5.71 7.67 14.23
N TYR A 120 4.98 8.78 14.11
CA TYR A 120 4.97 9.90 15.04
C TYR A 120 6.30 10.66 15.21
N GLN A 121 6.33 11.89 14.68
CA GLN A 121 7.39 12.85 14.93
C GLN A 121 7.34 13.35 16.40
N ILE A 122 8.09 12.70 17.30
CA ILE A 122 8.12 12.98 18.75
C ILE A 122 8.66 14.39 19.08
N PHE A 123 9.51 14.96 18.21
CA PHE A 123 10.02 16.32 18.36
C PHE A 123 9.66 17.17 17.15
N ARG A 124 9.15 18.37 17.42
CA ARG A 124 8.89 19.41 16.43
C ARG A 124 10.20 19.78 15.73
N GLN A 125 10.48 19.23 14.55
CA GLN A 125 11.52 19.82 13.70
C GLN A 125 10.97 21.16 13.23
N LYS A 126 11.67 22.25 13.57
CA LYS A 126 11.56 23.47 12.77
C LYS A 126 11.98 23.07 11.35
N ARG A 127 11.05 23.18 10.41
CA ARG A 127 11.44 23.32 9.01
C ARG A 127 11.99 24.74 8.94
N ASP A 128 13.30 24.86 8.78
CA ASP A 128 13.87 26.14 8.37
C ASP A 128 13.36 26.38 6.95
N ASP A 129 12.58 27.44 6.79
CA ASP A 129 12.16 27.94 5.49
C ASP A 129 13.44 28.38 4.75
N CYS A 130 13.73 27.74 3.63
CA CYS A 130 14.63 28.24 2.60
C CYS A 130 13.79 28.75 1.43
#